data_AF-A0A127VCG6-F1
#
_entry.id   AF-A0A127VCG6-F1
#
_cell.length_a   1.000
_cell.length_b   1.000
_cell.length_c   1.000
_cell.angle_alpha   90.00
_cell.angle_beta   90.00
_cell.angle_gamma   90.00
#
_symmetry.space_group_name_H-M   'P 1'
#
loop_
_entity.id
_entity.type
_entity.pdbx_description
1 polymer ?
#
loop_
_entity_poly.entity_id
_entity_poly.type
_entity_poly.pdbx_seq_one_letter_code
_entity_poly.pdbx_strand_id
1 'polypeptide(L)'
;MEEKLIELAITNGAFVIIVGVVLFLIKSLIKYVIDRDLSKEIEVVKKDLVQENIAYTHLLAQDLEAHKAKLDSIKQESQVQFSHLHLERAGVIRDLYAHLVELHSAMVDYTRTFHMIYSDAEKEEVARVERFNKAFDEFKNFYLPKKLYFSKESTSQLDEILEKYWSEAYDFDSNRRFLKLDRASGEGYKIHLDKINAISERVIKEFPSIISKIKDDFRKILGVKD
;
A
#
# COMPACT_ATOMS: atom_id res chain seq x y z
N MET A 1 47.50 88.02 -9.48
CA MET A 1 46.49 87.61 -10.48
C MET A 1 45.07 87.80 -9.94
N GLU A 2 44.89 87.71 -8.62
CA GLU A 2 43.61 87.95 -7.94
C GLU A 2 43.17 89.43 -7.93
N GLU A 3 44.08 90.41 -7.82
CA GLU A 3 43.71 91.84 -7.81
C GLU A 3 43.10 92.35 -9.13
N LYS A 4 43.59 91.87 -10.29
CA LYS A 4 43.03 92.23 -11.61
C LYS A 4 41.65 91.63 -11.87
N LEU A 5 41.32 90.51 -11.22
CA LEU A 5 40.00 89.88 -11.29
C LEU A 5 38.96 90.68 -10.49
N ILE A 6 39.38 91.30 -9.37
CA ILE A 6 38.51 92.11 -8.51
C ILE A 6 38.20 93.46 -9.17
N GLU A 7 39.17 94.09 -9.84
CA GLU A 7 38.98 95.39 -10.52
C GLU A 7 38.07 95.28 -11.76
N LEU A 8 38.19 94.18 -12.52
CA LEU A 8 37.31 93.86 -13.66
C LEU A 8 35.87 93.53 -13.21
N ALA A 9 35.71 92.94 -12.02
CA ALA A 9 34.42 92.65 -11.41
C ALA A 9 33.71 93.90 -10.86
N ILE A 10 34.44 94.97 -10.52
CA ILE A 10 33.86 96.23 -10.04
C ILE A 10 33.43 97.14 -11.21
N THR A 11 34.16 97.17 -12.33
CA THR A 11 33.79 97.96 -13.52
C THR A 11 32.73 97.30 -14.40
N ASN A 12 32.68 95.97 -14.47
CA ASN A 12 31.68 95.20 -15.23
C ASN A 12 30.75 94.37 -14.34
N GLY A 13 30.60 94.75 -13.06
CA GLY A 13 29.89 93.95 -12.05
C GLY A 13 28.46 93.58 -12.43
N ALA A 14 27.73 94.50 -13.09
CA ALA A 14 26.40 94.22 -13.61
C ALA A 14 26.42 93.09 -14.68
N PHE A 15 27.43 93.07 -15.56
CA PHE A 15 27.56 92.05 -16.61
C PHE A 15 27.94 90.69 -16.03
N VAL A 16 28.84 90.63 -15.05
CA VAL A 16 29.23 89.39 -14.36
C VAL A 16 28.02 88.78 -13.62
N ILE A 17 27.19 89.60 -12.98
CA ILE A 17 25.95 89.17 -12.34
C ILE A 17 24.96 88.60 -13.37
N ILE A 18 24.76 89.29 -14.51
CA ILE A 18 23.87 88.82 -15.58
C ILE A 18 24.35 87.49 -16.16
N VAL A 19 25.64 87.36 -16.47
CA VAL A 19 26.22 86.10 -16.97
C VAL A 19 26.08 84.99 -15.92
N GLY A 20 26.28 85.29 -14.63
CA GLY A 20 26.06 84.34 -13.54
C GLY A 20 24.60 83.85 -13.46
N VAL A 21 23.63 84.75 -13.60
CA VAL A 21 22.20 84.42 -13.63
C VAL A 21 21.85 83.59 -14.86
N VAL A 22 22.37 83.93 -16.04
CA VAL A 22 22.14 83.18 -17.28
C VAL A 22 22.75 81.78 -17.18
N LEU A 23 23.99 81.64 -16.70
CA LEU A 23 24.62 80.33 -16.48
C LEU A 23 23.87 79.50 -15.43
N PHE A 24 23.34 80.13 -14.38
CA PHE A 24 22.49 79.47 -13.40
C PHE A 24 21.18 78.96 -14.01
N LEU A 25 20.52 79.78 -14.84
CA LEU A 25 19.29 79.40 -15.53
C LEU A 25 19.53 78.26 -16.54
N ILE A 26 20.61 78.33 -17.34
CA ILE A 26 21.00 77.27 -18.28
C ILE A 26 21.30 75.97 -17.52
N LYS A 27 22.08 76.03 -16.43
CA LYS A 27 22.36 74.87 -15.59
C LYS A 27 21.09 74.27 -15.00
N SER A 28 20.14 75.11 -14.58
CA SER A 28 18.84 74.70 -14.05
C SER A 28 17.98 74.01 -15.12
N LEU A 29 17.95 74.55 -16.35
CA LEU A 29 17.19 74.00 -17.47
C LEU A 29 17.77 72.66 -17.94
N ILE A 30 19.10 72.56 -18.06
CA ILE A 30 19.79 71.30 -18.40
C ILE A 30 19.50 70.24 -17.33
N LYS A 31 19.61 70.60 -16.04
CA LYS A 31 19.30 69.69 -14.93
C LYS A 31 17.85 69.22 -14.99
N TYR A 32 16.90 70.13 -15.23
CA TYR A 32 15.48 69.79 -15.34
C TYR A 32 15.16 68.87 -16.51
N VAL A 33 15.74 69.11 -17.69
CA VAL A 33 15.54 68.25 -18.88
C VAL A 33 16.13 66.85 -18.64
N ILE A 34 17.35 66.77 -18.10
CA ILE A 34 18.03 65.51 -17.77
C ILE A 34 17.26 64.74 -16.70
N ASP A 35 16.86 65.38 -15.61
CA ASP A 35 16.09 64.75 -14.52
C ASP A 35 14.73 64.24 -15.03
N ARG A 36 14.10 64.94 -15.98
CA ARG A 36 12.81 64.54 -16.58
C ARG A 36 12.94 63.33 -17.51
N ASP A 37 13.97 63.27 -18.34
CA ASP A 37 14.17 62.12 -19.24
C ASP A 37 14.64 60.87 -18.47
N LEU A 38 15.55 61.03 -17.50
CA LEU A 38 15.94 59.95 -16.58
C LEU A 38 14.76 59.43 -15.77
N SER A 39 13.90 60.30 -15.26
CA SER A 39 12.72 59.87 -14.50
C SER A 39 11.74 59.08 -15.36
N LYS A 40 11.54 59.47 -16.63
CA LYS A 40 10.73 58.71 -17.59
C LYS A 40 11.31 57.34 -17.90
N GLU A 41 12.61 57.24 -18.19
CA GLU A 41 13.26 55.94 -18.44
C GLU A 41 13.19 55.03 -17.21
N ILE A 42 13.41 55.57 -16.00
CA ILE A 42 13.25 54.83 -14.75
C ILE A 42 11.80 54.34 -14.58
N GLU A 43 10.82 55.14 -14.93
CA GLU A 43 9.40 54.78 -14.84
C GLU A 43 9.03 53.66 -15.83
N VAL A 44 9.55 53.73 -17.06
CA VAL A 44 9.37 52.67 -18.08
C VAL A 44 10.02 51.36 -17.61
N VAL A 45 11.29 51.38 -17.21
CA VAL A 45 11.99 50.18 -16.73
C VAL A 45 11.32 49.58 -15.50
N LYS A 46 10.84 50.41 -14.57
CA LYS A 46 10.05 49.94 -13.41
C LYS A 46 8.77 49.25 -13.86
N LYS A 47 8.07 49.83 -14.82
CA LYS A 47 6.82 49.27 -15.34
C LYS A 47 7.08 47.93 -16.03
N ASP A 48 8.12 47.84 -16.85
CA ASP A 48 8.51 46.60 -17.54
C ASP A 48 8.90 45.51 -16.53
N LEU A 49 9.71 45.85 -15.52
CA LEU A 49 10.05 44.93 -14.44
C LEU A 49 8.82 44.43 -13.67
N VAL A 50 7.87 45.32 -13.38
CA VAL A 50 6.61 44.94 -12.72
C VAL A 50 5.81 43.99 -13.61
N GLN A 51 5.72 44.28 -14.91
CA GLN A 51 5.00 43.46 -15.85
C GLN A 51 5.65 42.08 -16.04
N GLU A 52 6.98 42.02 -16.12
CA GLU A 52 7.73 40.77 -16.20
C GLU A 52 7.57 39.95 -14.91
N ASN A 53 7.60 40.60 -13.75
CA ASN A 53 7.35 39.94 -12.46
C ASN A 53 5.92 39.37 -12.37
N ILE A 54 4.91 40.11 -12.84
CA ILE A 54 3.53 39.61 -12.94
C ILE A 54 3.45 38.41 -13.89
N ALA A 55 4.14 38.44 -15.03
CA ALA A 55 4.18 37.32 -15.96
C ALA A 55 4.83 36.07 -15.35
N TYR A 56 5.98 36.22 -14.68
CA TYR A 56 6.65 35.11 -13.99
C TYR A 56 5.82 34.54 -12.86
N THR A 57 5.17 35.38 -12.05
CA THR A 57 4.31 34.91 -10.96
C THR A 57 3.08 34.16 -11.48
N HIS A 58 2.49 34.61 -12.60
CA HIS A 58 1.40 33.90 -13.26
C HIS A 58 1.87 32.54 -13.83
N LEU A 59 3.02 32.50 -14.51
CA LEU A 59 3.60 31.25 -15.02
C LEU A 59 3.88 30.25 -13.89
N LEU A 60 4.48 30.72 -12.80
CA LEU A 60 4.76 29.89 -11.63
C LEU A 60 3.48 29.35 -10.98
N ALA A 61 2.44 30.18 -10.89
CA ALA A 61 1.14 29.77 -10.36
C ALA A 61 0.50 28.69 -11.25
N GLN A 62 0.56 28.87 -12.58
CA GLN A 62 0.04 27.92 -13.55
C GLN A 62 0.78 26.57 -13.49
N ASP A 63 2.12 26.59 -13.44
CA ASP A 63 2.93 25.39 -13.30
C ASP A 63 2.65 24.67 -11.98
N LEU A 64 2.51 25.42 -10.88
CA LEU A 64 2.19 24.88 -9.58
C LEU A 64 0.80 24.22 -9.55
N GLU A 65 -0.19 24.82 -10.20
CA GLU A 65 -1.53 24.24 -10.34
C GLU A 65 -1.51 22.98 -11.21
N ALA A 66 -0.77 22.99 -12.33
CA ALA A 66 -0.59 21.81 -13.18
C ALA A 66 0.10 20.65 -12.43
N HIS A 67 1.13 20.94 -11.64
CA HIS A 67 1.80 19.95 -10.81
C HIS A 67 0.91 19.38 -9.70
N LYS A 68 0.11 20.23 -9.04
CA LYS A 68 -0.89 19.77 -8.06
C LYS A 68 -1.93 18.85 -8.69
N ALA A 69 -2.51 19.25 -9.83
CA ALA A 69 -3.47 18.44 -10.55
C ALA A 69 -2.87 17.08 -10.97
N LYS A 70 -1.62 17.06 -11.43
CA LYS A 70 -0.90 15.82 -11.76
C LYS A 70 -0.70 14.92 -10.53
N LEU A 71 -0.29 15.50 -9.40
CA LEU A 71 -0.14 14.74 -8.14
C LEU A 71 -1.46 14.16 -7.66
N ASP A 72 -2.54 14.95 -7.72
CA ASP A 72 -3.88 14.48 -7.35
C ASP A 72 -4.37 13.36 -8.27
N SER A 73 -4.13 13.46 -9.57
CA SER A 73 -4.44 12.40 -10.52
C SER A 73 -3.67 11.11 -10.21
N ILE A 74 -2.36 11.18 -9.98
CA ILE A 74 -1.54 10.01 -9.63
C ILE A 74 -2.00 9.40 -8.30
N LYS A 75 -2.32 10.23 -7.32
CA LYS A 75 -2.84 9.80 -6.02
C LYS A 75 -4.17 9.07 -6.17
N GLN A 76 -5.10 9.62 -6.95
CA GLN A 76 -6.38 8.99 -7.23
C GLN A 76 -6.21 7.65 -7.94
N GLU A 77 -5.36 7.59 -8.98
CA GLU A 77 -5.07 6.36 -9.70
C GLU A 77 -4.47 5.28 -8.77
N SER A 78 -3.45 5.66 -7.98
CA SER A 78 -2.84 4.77 -7.00
C SER A 78 -3.85 4.28 -5.96
N GLN A 79 -4.73 5.16 -5.49
CA GLN A 79 -5.78 4.81 -4.53
C GLN A 79 -6.78 3.82 -5.14
N VAL A 80 -7.19 4.01 -6.39
CA VAL A 80 -8.10 3.09 -7.10
C VAL A 80 -7.44 1.72 -7.30
N GLN A 81 -6.20 1.69 -7.80
CA GLN A 81 -5.45 0.44 -8.01
C GLN A 81 -5.24 -0.31 -6.68
N PHE A 82 -4.86 0.42 -5.63
CA PHE A 82 -4.68 -0.14 -4.30
C PHE A 82 -6.00 -0.69 -3.76
N SER A 83 -7.09 0.08 -3.84
CA SER A 83 -8.42 -0.39 -3.43
C SER A 83 -8.84 -1.65 -4.18
N HIS A 84 -8.64 -1.72 -5.51
CA HIS A 84 -8.98 -2.91 -6.29
C HIS A 84 -8.17 -4.14 -5.84
N LEU A 85 -6.85 -4.00 -5.73
CA LEU A 85 -5.98 -5.09 -5.29
C LEU A 85 -6.35 -5.56 -3.87
N HIS A 86 -6.65 -4.64 -2.96
CA HIS A 86 -7.06 -4.95 -1.60
C HIS A 86 -8.42 -5.66 -1.56
N LEU A 87 -9.38 -5.24 -2.39
CA LEU A 87 -10.68 -5.90 -2.50
C LEU A 87 -10.55 -7.32 -3.05
N GLU A 88 -9.75 -7.50 -4.09
CA GLU A 88 -9.48 -8.82 -4.67
C GLU A 88 -8.80 -9.74 -3.66
N ARG A 89 -7.75 -9.24 -2.98
CA ARG A 89 -7.06 -9.97 -1.92
C ARG A 89 -8.00 -10.33 -0.78
N ALA A 90 -8.91 -9.43 -0.39
CA ALA A 90 -9.90 -9.70 0.65
C ALA A 90 -10.87 -10.81 0.25
N GLY A 91 -11.33 -10.82 -1.01
CA GLY A 91 -12.14 -11.91 -1.57
C GLY A 91 -11.41 -13.26 -1.52
N VAL A 92 -10.14 -13.28 -1.96
CA VAL A 92 -9.29 -14.48 -1.93
C VAL A 92 -9.11 -15.00 -0.49
N ILE A 93 -8.87 -14.12 0.48
CA ILE A 93 -8.73 -14.48 1.89
C ILE A 93 -10.01 -15.09 2.44
N ARG A 94 -11.16 -14.46 2.18
CA ARG A 94 -12.48 -14.94 2.64
C ARG A 94 -12.74 -16.35 2.13
N ASP A 95 -12.58 -16.55 0.83
CA ASP A 95 -12.91 -17.82 0.18
C ASP A 95 -11.93 -18.93 0.58
N LEU A 96 -10.63 -18.61 0.67
CA LEU A 96 -9.63 -19.54 1.18
C LEU A 96 -9.93 -19.98 2.61
N TYR A 97 -10.30 -19.04 3.49
CA TYR A 97 -10.64 -19.36 4.87
C TYR A 97 -11.87 -20.26 4.96
N ALA A 98 -12.89 -20.02 4.12
CA ALA A 98 -14.06 -20.91 4.05
C ALA A 98 -13.67 -22.34 3.65
N HIS A 99 -12.81 -22.51 2.63
CA HIS A 99 -12.30 -23.82 2.24
C HIS A 99 -11.48 -24.49 3.36
N LEU A 100 -10.66 -23.72 4.09
CA LEU A 100 -9.88 -24.24 5.22
C LEU A 100 -10.78 -24.74 6.37
N VAL A 101 -11.84 -24.00 6.68
CA VAL A 101 -12.81 -24.40 7.72
C VAL A 101 -13.56 -25.66 7.30
N GLU A 102 -13.98 -25.78 6.04
CA GLU A 102 -14.64 -26.99 5.55
C GLU A 102 -13.68 -28.19 5.55
N LEU A 103 -12.44 -28.01 5.09
CA LEU A 103 -11.41 -29.04 5.17
C LEU A 103 -11.20 -29.54 6.60
N HIS A 104 -11.10 -28.61 7.56
CA HIS A 104 -10.96 -28.98 8.97
C HIS A 104 -12.17 -29.77 9.47
N SER A 105 -13.39 -29.28 9.17
CA SER A 105 -14.63 -29.97 9.54
C SER A 105 -14.71 -31.37 8.96
N ALA A 106 -14.36 -31.53 7.69
CA ALA A 106 -14.36 -32.82 7.00
C ALA A 106 -13.29 -33.77 7.56
N MET A 107 -12.09 -33.26 7.88
CA MET A 107 -11.03 -34.06 8.50
C MET A 107 -11.42 -34.54 9.90
N VAL A 108 -12.02 -33.68 10.73
CA VAL A 108 -12.49 -34.06 12.07
C VAL A 108 -13.53 -35.17 11.96
N ASP A 109 -14.48 -35.06 11.03
CA ASP A 109 -15.50 -36.08 10.82
C ASP A 109 -14.89 -37.39 10.26
N TYR A 110 -13.97 -37.30 9.30
CA TYR A 110 -13.27 -38.45 8.74
C TYR A 110 -12.46 -39.23 9.78
N THR A 111 -11.71 -38.50 10.63
CA THR A 111 -10.76 -39.09 11.60
C THR A 111 -11.33 -39.38 12.97
N ARG A 112 -12.60 -39.05 13.23
CA ARG A 112 -13.22 -39.36 14.53
C ARG A 112 -13.25 -40.87 14.77
N THR A 113 -12.97 -41.28 15.99
CA THR A 113 -12.91 -42.70 16.37
C THR A 113 -14.28 -43.31 16.66
N PHE A 114 -15.28 -42.47 16.97
CA PHE A 114 -16.66 -42.85 17.20
C PHE A 114 -17.61 -42.08 16.28
N HIS A 115 -18.40 -42.83 15.49
CA HIS A 115 -19.46 -42.29 14.65
C HIS A 115 -20.82 -42.85 15.10
N MET A 116 -21.82 -41.98 15.19
CA MET A 116 -23.21 -42.42 15.31
C MET A 116 -23.67 -42.85 13.92
N ILE A 117 -24.17 -44.08 13.82
CA ILE A 117 -24.69 -44.65 12.57
C ILE A 117 -26.20 -44.43 12.55
N TYR A 118 -26.70 -43.80 11.49
CA TYR A 118 -28.13 -43.47 11.38
C TYR A 118 -28.87 -44.41 10.42
N SER A 119 -28.19 -44.87 9.37
CA SER A 119 -28.78 -45.74 8.35
C SER A 119 -27.86 -46.91 8.00
N ASP A 120 -26.68 -46.64 7.43
CA ASP A 120 -25.81 -47.65 6.84
C ASP A 120 -24.36 -47.26 7.08
N ALA A 121 -23.68 -48.07 7.89
CA ALA A 121 -22.32 -47.78 8.35
C ALA A 121 -21.31 -47.68 7.20
N GLU A 122 -21.46 -48.51 6.16
CA GLU A 122 -20.52 -48.56 5.04
C GLU A 122 -20.73 -47.37 4.10
N LYS A 123 -21.98 -47.04 3.77
CA LYS A 123 -22.30 -45.86 2.96
C LYS A 123 -21.89 -44.57 3.66
N GLU A 124 -22.16 -44.46 4.95
CA GLU A 124 -21.76 -43.30 5.75
C GLU A 124 -20.22 -43.19 5.85
N GLU A 125 -19.51 -44.31 5.97
CA GLU A 125 -18.04 -44.37 5.93
C GLU A 125 -17.48 -43.84 4.61
N VAL A 126 -18.01 -44.31 3.48
CA VAL A 126 -17.60 -43.86 2.14
C VAL A 126 -17.87 -42.36 1.97
N ALA A 127 -19.05 -41.89 2.38
CA ALA A 127 -19.41 -40.48 2.28
C ALA A 127 -18.45 -39.56 3.06
N ARG A 128 -17.94 -39.99 4.22
CA ARG A 128 -16.95 -39.21 4.99
C ARG A 128 -15.61 -39.11 4.27
N VAL A 129 -15.15 -40.20 3.65
CA VAL A 129 -13.92 -40.23 2.85
C VAL A 129 -14.06 -39.31 1.63
N GLU A 130 -15.18 -39.42 0.91
CA GLU A 130 -15.47 -38.59 -0.25
C GLU A 130 -15.55 -37.10 0.11
N ARG A 131 -16.21 -36.76 1.22
CA ARG A 131 -16.29 -35.38 1.72
C ARG A 131 -14.90 -34.82 2.03
N PHE A 132 -14.05 -35.58 2.74
CA PHE A 132 -12.68 -35.16 3.02
C PHE A 132 -11.88 -34.94 1.74
N ASN A 133 -11.88 -35.91 0.82
CA ASN A 133 -11.14 -35.80 -0.44
C ASN A 133 -11.58 -34.58 -1.25
N LYS A 134 -12.90 -34.35 -1.34
CA LYS A 134 -13.47 -33.17 -2.00
C LYS A 134 -12.99 -31.88 -1.34
N ALA A 135 -13.10 -31.76 -0.02
CA ALA A 135 -12.70 -30.56 0.70
C ALA A 135 -11.18 -30.30 0.58
N PHE A 136 -10.37 -31.36 0.61
CA PHE A 136 -8.92 -31.27 0.43
C PHE A 136 -8.56 -30.79 -0.98
N ASP A 137 -9.18 -31.34 -2.01
CA ASP A 137 -8.96 -30.92 -3.39
C ASP A 137 -9.46 -29.50 -3.65
N GLU A 138 -10.62 -29.11 -3.12
CA GLU A 138 -11.13 -27.74 -3.22
C GLU A 138 -10.16 -26.74 -2.57
N PHE A 139 -9.71 -27.01 -1.34
CA PHE A 139 -8.73 -26.15 -0.67
C PHE A 139 -7.42 -26.06 -1.45
N LYS A 140 -6.83 -27.20 -1.83
CA LYS A 140 -5.56 -27.27 -2.57
C LYS A 140 -5.64 -26.56 -3.92
N ASN A 141 -6.68 -26.86 -4.71
CA ASN A 141 -6.86 -26.30 -6.04
C ASN A 141 -7.20 -24.80 -5.99
N PHE A 142 -7.81 -24.32 -4.91
CA PHE A 142 -8.03 -22.90 -4.71
C PHE A 142 -6.76 -22.17 -4.27
N TYR A 143 -6.03 -22.74 -3.31
CA TYR A 143 -4.88 -22.14 -2.66
C TYR A 143 -3.63 -22.09 -3.54
N LEU A 144 -3.22 -23.21 -4.13
CA LEU A 144 -1.93 -23.31 -4.83
C LEU A 144 -1.77 -22.26 -5.95
N PRO A 145 -2.78 -22.00 -6.80
CA PRO A 145 -2.68 -20.93 -7.81
C PRO A 145 -2.66 -19.52 -7.22
N LYS A 146 -3.20 -19.34 -6.00
CA LYS A 146 -3.37 -18.04 -5.34
C LYS A 146 -2.31 -17.76 -4.28
N LYS A 147 -1.24 -18.57 -4.19
CA LYS A 147 -0.11 -18.33 -3.27
C LYS A 147 0.46 -16.92 -3.36
N LEU A 148 0.44 -16.31 -4.55
CA LEU A 148 0.97 -14.96 -4.78
C LEU A 148 0.25 -13.84 -4.00
N TYR A 149 -0.98 -14.09 -3.54
CA TYR A 149 -1.77 -13.10 -2.77
C TYR A 149 -1.37 -13.05 -1.29
N PHE A 150 -0.49 -13.93 -0.84
CA PHE A 150 -0.13 -14.09 0.57
C PHE A 150 1.32 -13.72 0.85
N SER A 151 1.61 -13.34 2.09
CA SER A 151 2.99 -13.13 2.54
C SER A 151 3.72 -14.48 2.61
N LYS A 152 5.06 -14.46 2.59
CA LYS A 152 5.86 -15.69 2.75
C LYS A 152 5.52 -16.44 4.03
N GLU A 153 5.26 -15.71 5.11
CA GLU A 153 4.87 -16.28 6.41
C GLU A 153 3.53 -17.02 6.32
N SER A 154 2.48 -16.37 5.79
CA SER A 154 1.17 -17.00 5.63
C SER A 154 1.22 -18.21 4.67
N THR A 155 1.98 -18.10 3.58
CA THR A 155 2.20 -19.22 2.65
C THR A 155 2.87 -20.40 3.34
N SER A 156 3.86 -20.15 4.21
CA SER A 156 4.51 -21.22 4.97
C SER A 156 3.53 -21.94 5.92
N GLN A 157 2.67 -21.20 6.62
CA GLN A 157 1.65 -21.79 7.49
C GLN A 157 0.60 -22.59 6.70
N LEU A 158 0.19 -22.10 5.53
CA LEU A 158 -0.78 -22.76 4.65
C LEU A 158 -0.18 -24.01 3.98
N ASP A 159 1.11 -24.00 3.67
CA ASP A 159 1.82 -25.17 3.16
C ASP A 159 1.98 -26.24 4.25
N GLU A 160 2.34 -25.83 5.46
CA GLU A 160 2.45 -26.73 6.62
C GLU A 160 1.11 -27.43 6.92
N ILE A 161 0.00 -26.68 6.95
CA ILE A 161 -1.30 -27.27 7.26
C ILE A 161 -1.78 -28.21 6.14
N LEU A 162 -1.49 -27.89 4.88
CA LEU A 162 -1.83 -28.75 3.74
C LEU A 162 -1.09 -30.10 3.83
N GLU A 163 0.21 -30.07 4.12
CA GLU A 163 1.03 -31.27 4.30
C GLU A 163 0.55 -32.10 5.50
N LYS A 164 0.26 -31.43 6.63
CA LYS A 164 -0.26 -32.09 7.84
C LYS A 164 -1.58 -32.80 7.60
N TYR A 165 -2.54 -32.17 6.93
CA TYR A 165 -3.81 -32.82 6.59
C TYR A 165 -3.61 -34.06 5.72
N TRP A 166 -2.76 -33.97 4.70
CA TRP A 166 -2.47 -35.08 3.82
C TRP A 166 -1.83 -36.25 4.57
N SER A 167 -0.79 -35.98 5.36
CA SER A 167 -0.03 -36.98 6.10
C SER A 167 -0.92 -37.70 7.13
N GLU A 168 -1.65 -36.95 7.95
CA GLU A 168 -2.53 -37.54 8.98
C GLU A 168 -3.68 -38.34 8.35
N ALA A 169 -4.22 -37.91 7.21
CA ALA A 169 -5.28 -38.65 6.52
C ALA A 169 -4.77 -39.97 5.94
N TYR A 170 -3.56 -39.97 5.38
CA TYR A 170 -2.89 -41.17 4.88
C TYR A 170 -2.58 -42.15 6.01
N ASP A 171 -2.00 -41.68 7.11
CA ASP A 171 -1.70 -42.49 8.28
C ASP A 171 -2.98 -43.07 8.90
N PHE A 172 -4.06 -42.29 8.95
CA PHE A 172 -5.34 -42.76 9.45
C PHE A 172 -5.90 -43.89 8.59
N ASP A 173 -5.96 -43.71 7.26
CA ASP A 173 -6.46 -44.74 6.34
C ASP A 173 -5.63 -46.03 6.44
N SER A 174 -4.30 -45.88 6.46
CA SER A 174 -3.36 -46.99 6.58
C SER A 174 -3.60 -47.80 7.86
N ASN A 175 -3.60 -47.15 9.03
CA ASN A 175 -3.86 -47.82 10.30
C ASN A 175 -5.27 -48.44 10.38
N ARG A 176 -6.27 -47.79 9.79
CA ARG A 176 -7.63 -48.32 9.72
C ARG A 176 -7.72 -49.60 8.90
N ARG A 177 -6.99 -49.68 7.78
CA ARG A 177 -6.90 -50.91 6.97
C ARG A 177 -6.23 -52.03 7.77
N PHE A 178 -5.15 -51.74 8.48
CA PHE A 178 -4.50 -52.73 9.36
C PHE A 178 -5.45 -53.21 10.47
N LEU A 179 -6.24 -52.34 11.11
CA LEU A 179 -7.27 -52.76 12.08
C LEU A 179 -8.30 -53.74 11.50
N LYS A 180 -8.66 -53.60 10.22
CA LYS A 180 -9.59 -54.53 9.55
C LYS A 180 -8.93 -55.89 9.29
N LEU A 181 -7.62 -55.94 9.06
CA LEU A 181 -6.84 -57.16 8.77
C LEU A 181 -6.38 -57.89 10.05
N ASP A 182 -5.89 -57.16 11.05
CA ASP A 182 -5.28 -57.68 12.29
C ASP A 182 -6.28 -58.05 13.39
N ARG A 183 -7.57 -58.20 13.06
CA ARG A 183 -8.63 -58.59 14.02
C ARG A 183 -8.32 -59.88 14.79
N ALA A 184 -7.36 -60.69 14.33
CA ALA A 184 -6.93 -61.94 14.96
C ALA A 184 -5.82 -61.78 16.03
N SER A 185 -5.05 -60.68 16.05
CA SER A 185 -3.97 -60.47 17.05
C SER A 185 -4.28 -59.29 17.97
N GLY A 186 -4.42 -59.57 19.28
CA GLY A 186 -4.79 -58.55 20.26
C GLY A 186 -3.77 -57.41 20.41
N GLU A 187 -2.48 -57.70 20.17
CA GLU A 187 -1.41 -56.71 20.27
C GLU A 187 -1.35 -55.78 19.05
N GLY A 188 -1.43 -56.32 17.83
CA GLY A 188 -1.48 -55.51 16.60
C GLY A 188 -2.71 -54.61 16.55
N TYR A 189 -3.88 -55.14 16.93
CA TYR A 189 -5.11 -54.37 17.04
C TYR A 189 -4.95 -53.16 17.98
N LYS A 190 -4.36 -53.35 19.15
CA LYS A 190 -4.15 -52.26 20.12
C LYS A 190 -3.22 -51.18 19.57
N ILE A 191 -2.11 -51.56 18.95
CA ILE A 191 -1.13 -50.62 18.39
C ILE A 191 -1.79 -49.70 17.35
N HIS A 192 -2.57 -50.27 16.42
CA HIS A 192 -3.22 -49.47 15.37
C HIS A 192 -4.38 -48.63 15.90
N LEU A 193 -5.10 -49.11 16.91
CA LEU A 193 -6.15 -48.35 17.58
C LEU A 193 -5.58 -47.12 18.32
N ASP A 194 -4.49 -47.31 19.06
CA ASP A 194 -3.79 -46.22 19.77
C ASP A 194 -3.29 -45.15 18.78
N LYS A 195 -2.77 -45.57 17.62
CA LYS A 195 -2.35 -44.65 16.55
C LYS A 195 -3.52 -43.85 15.99
N ILE A 196 -4.64 -44.48 15.68
CA ILE A 196 -5.85 -43.80 15.16
C ILE A 196 -6.42 -42.82 16.19
N ASN A 197 -6.47 -43.22 17.46
CA ASN A 197 -6.89 -42.32 18.54
C ASN A 197 -5.96 -41.10 18.63
N ALA A 198 -4.64 -41.30 18.57
CA ALA A 198 -3.68 -40.21 18.59
C ALA A 198 -3.85 -39.25 17.40
N ILE A 199 -4.10 -39.77 16.19
CA ILE A 199 -4.40 -38.94 15.00
C ILE A 199 -5.65 -38.09 15.24
N SER A 200 -6.75 -38.70 15.68
CA SER A 200 -8.00 -38.00 15.96
C SER A 200 -7.81 -36.89 17.00
N GLU A 201 -7.05 -37.16 18.07
CA GLU A 201 -6.75 -36.16 19.09
C GLU A 201 -5.91 -35.00 18.55
N ARG A 202 -4.88 -35.27 17.73
CA ARG A 202 -4.07 -34.20 17.12
C ARG A 202 -4.90 -33.33 16.20
N VAL A 203 -5.73 -33.92 15.34
CA VAL A 203 -6.63 -33.18 14.44
C VAL A 203 -7.58 -32.29 15.25
N ILE A 204 -8.12 -32.78 16.37
CA ILE A 204 -9.09 -32.02 17.17
C ILE A 204 -8.42 -30.94 18.04
N LYS A 205 -7.23 -31.20 18.58
CA LYS A 205 -6.60 -30.32 19.59
C LYS A 205 -5.52 -29.41 19.01
N GLU A 206 -4.70 -29.91 18.10
CA GLU A 206 -3.51 -29.20 17.62
C GLU A 206 -3.81 -28.35 16.38
N PHE A 207 -4.54 -28.90 15.41
CA PHE A 207 -4.81 -28.23 14.14
C PHE A 207 -5.59 -26.91 14.29
N PRO A 208 -6.58 -26.78 15.20
CA PRO A 208 -7.26 -25.50 15.43
C PRO A 208 -6.30 -24.37 15.85
N SER A 209 -5.19 -24.69 16.52
CA SER A 209 -4.20 -23.67 16.90
C SER A 209 -3.50 -23.08 15.67
N ILE A 210 -3.21 -23.91 14.66
CA ILE A 210 -2.63 -23.49 13.39
C ILE A 210 -3.65 -22.67 12.59
N ILE A 211 -4.90 -23.14 12.53
CA ILE A 211 -6.00 -22.42 11.87
C ILE A 211 -6.24 -21.06 12.54
N SER A 212 -6.12 -20.96 13.87
CA SER A 212 -6.27 -19.67 14.56
C SER A 212 -5.16 -18.70 14.17
N LYS A 213 -3.90 -19.15 14.08
CA LYS A 213 -2.80 -18.29 13.62
C LYS A 213 -3.05 -17.77 12.20
N ILE A 214 -3.47 -18.64 11.28
CA ILE A 214 -3.82 -18.27 9.90
C ILE A 214 -4.96 -17.25 9.89
N LYS A 215 -6.01 -17.47 10.71
CA LYS A 215 -7.14 -16.55 10.86
C LYS A 215 -6.69 -15.18 11.36
N ASP A 216 -5.81 -15.14 12.36
CA ASP A 216 -5.33 -13.89 12.93
C ASP A 216 -4.47 -13.12 11.93
N ASP A 217 -3.65 -13.82 11.14
CA ASP A 217 -2.89 -13.21 10.05
C ASP A 217 -3.81 -12.69 8.93
N PHE A 218 -4.88 -13.41 8.60
CA PHE A 218 -5.90 -12.93 7.67
C PHE A 218 -6.61 -11.67 8.19
N ARG A 219 -6.96 -11.62 9.48
CA ARG A 219 -7.56 -10.44 10.12
C ARG A 219 -6.63 -9.23 10.06
N LYS A 220 -5.33 -9.42 10.30
CA LYS A 220 -4.32 -8.36 10.15
C LYS A 220 -4.26 -7.83 8.72
N ILE A 221 -4.25 -8.71 7.72
CA ILE A 221 -4.23 -8.31 6.30
C ILE A 221 -5.50 -7.53 5.93
N LEU A 222 -6.65 -7.93 6.48
CA LEU A 222 -7.93 -7.26 6.27
C LEU A 222 -8.11 -5.97 7.08
N GLY A 223 -7.18 -5.64 7.99
CA GLY A 223 -7.24 -4.45 8.83
C GLY A 223 -8.32 -4.51 9.91
N VAL A 224 -8.74 -5.71 10.33
CA VAL A 224 -9.68 -5.89 11.45
C VAL A 224 -8.94 -5.55 12.75
N LYS A 225 -9.45 -4.56 13.50
CA LYS A 225 -8.90 -4.20 14.82
C LYS A 225 -9.41 -5.17 15.89
N ASP A 226 -8.55 -5.48 16.84
CA ASP A 226 -8.85 -6.31 18.02
C ASP A 226 -9.76 -5.59 19.03
#